data_AF-C1MJ85-F1
#
_entry.id   AF-C1MJ85-F1
#
_cell.length_a   1.000
_cell.length_b   1.000
_cell.length_c   1.000
_cell.angle_alpha   90.00
_cell.angle_beta   90.00
_cell.angle_gamma   90.00
#
_symmetry.space_group_name_H-M   'P 1'
#
loop_
_entity.id
_entity.type
_entity.pdbx_description
1 polymer ?
#
loop_
_entity_poly.entity_id
_entity_poly.type
_entity_poly.pdbx_seq_one_letter_code
_entity_poly.pdbx_strand_id
1 'polypeptide(L)'
;MARPTPRASTRARAGEKDPIVWIPARSDRAVRRPPVSRARVAVDRASGAPRSPARLRARARPRRDGALHRLASTADRVSSSSAASPNDDAAAIEPPSPSPSPSPPAKKKRAFIPALDSTRFFLITYIAVGHFIACCTKDPLTLRMLSQVNVVVGAFFVISGYVVAYTCTELGEYRASPRISPAPAFILSRVMGYYPLYLLAQVVFGWVFVYADNLYNGPIATVFHGLITMTLTQAWFPAHAELWNAPTWFLSALTFATVALPFCLPSIASWKKKGLKTAMIALTAISLIAKVAYSYDTGGWFFMEGVMSPKTHPSWLFWNAQRFSPFAALVEILIGCVAARSVMVRECADKGEEKGVNENGESSTVTDTDTNNASGWMASSPVVPLLGMAFVLIARGFEWLTLNDGLTRGLFFIPLFVSFIKRIHVQTVYVDLPNAAKEGHKSFSTMMSHKWLTYLGAISFPIYILHGPIGQIFYKRAVASKLWGTVFTKYPEFFPAYLAIVLLAAVVVHEKFMKNKAIQGWFQERGQAIAAKF
;
A
#
# COMPACT_ATOMS: atom_id res chain seq x y z
N MET A 1 28.56 -77.43 -11.11
CA MET A 1 29.11 -76.17 -10.57
C MET A 1 28.62 -75.02 -11.42
N ALA A 2 27.54 -74.36 -10.99
CA ALA A 2 26.85 -73.31 -11.73
C ALA A 2 27.36 -71.92 -11.27
N ARG A 3 27.72 -71.05 -12.21
CA ARG A 3 28.03 -69.63 -11.97
C ARG A 3 26.75 -68.81 -12.18
N PRO A 4 26.40 -67.86 -11.30
CA PRO A 4 25.24 -67.01 -11.51
C PRO A 4 25.60 -65.72 -12.27
N THR A 5 24.75 -65.39 -13.24
CA THR A 5 24.66 -64.09 -13.93
C THR A 5 24.12 -62.98 -13.01
N PRO A 6 24.59 -61.72 -13.11
CA PRO A 6 24.05 -60.62 -12.32
C PRO A 6 22.78 -60.05 -12.95
N ARG A 7 21.72 -59.94 -12.14
CA ARG A 7 20.47 -59.23 -12.46
C ARG A 7 20.72 -57.71 -12.48
N ALA A 8 20.40 -57.07 -13.59
CA ALA A 8 20.25 -55.63 -13.69
C ALA A 8 19.03 -55.17 -12.86
N SER A 9 19.25 -54.27 -11.89
CA SER A 9 18.18 -53.58 -11.17
C SER A 9 17.98 -52.19 -11.76
N THR A 10 16.83 -51.97 -12.39
CA THR A 10 16.33 -50.66 -12.79
C THR A 10 15.87 -49.92 -11.54
N ARG A 11 16.77 -49.12 -10.95
CA ARG A 11 16.44 -48.18 -9.88
C ARG A 11 15.95 -46.88 -10.52
N ALA A 12 14.64 -46.67 -10.49
CA ALA A 12 14.00 -45.41 -10.87
C ALA A 12 14.62 -44.25 -10.07
N ARG A 13 15.15 -43.25 -10.77
CA ARG A 13 15.62 -41.99 -10.19
C ARG A 13 14.42 -41.20 -9.69
N ALA A 14 14.21 -41.21 -8.37
CA ALA A 14 13.40 -40.22 -7.69
C ALA A 14 14.24 -38.94 -7.46
N GLY A 15 13.65 -37.78 -7.74
CA GLY A 15 14.08 -36.51 -7.18
C GLY A 15 14.54 -35.45 -8.18
N GLU A 16 13.76 -35.17 -9.23
CA GLU A 16 13.87 -33.89 -9.92
C GLU A 16 13.37 -32.79 -8.97
N LYS A 17 14.26 -31.84 -8.64
CA LYS A 17 13.95 -30.71 -7.75
C LYS A 17 12.99 -29.77 -8.49
N ASP A 18 11.82 -29.60 -7.92
CA ASP A 18 10.74 -28.79 -8.47
C ASP A 18 11.13 -27.32 -8.69
N PRO A 19 10.67 -26.69 -9.79
CA PRO A 19 10.75 -25.23 -9.94
C PRO A 19 9.89 -24.55 -8.87
N ILE A 20 10.44 -23.46 -8.34
CA ILE A 20 9.95 -22.67 -7.21
C ILE A 20 8.55 -22.12 -7.52
N VAL A 21 7.52 -22.80 -7.02
CA VAL A 21 6.24 -22.17 -6.69
C VAL A 21 6.34 -21.77 -5.23
N TRP A 22 6.11 -20.49 -4.94
CA TRP A 22 6.13 -19.93 -3.58
C TRP A 22 5.21 -20.72 -2.66
N ILE A 23 5.81 -21.64 -1.91
CA ILE A 23 5.21 -22.36 -0.77
C ILE A 23 6.02 -21.87 0.43
N PRO A 24 5.38 -21.33 1.49
CA PRO A 24 6.12 -20.94 2.69
C PRO A 24 6.89 -22.15 3.21
N ALA A 25 8.19 -21.96 3.42
CA ALA A 25 9.12 -23.00 3.80
C ALA A 25 8.68 -23.69 5.10
N ARG A 26 8.67 -25.03 5.07
CA ARG A 26 8.58 -25.93 6.22
C ARG A 26 9.57 -25.50 7.31
N SER A 27 9.10 -25.32 8.54
CA SER A 27 9.94 -25.27 9.73
C SER A 27 10.26 -26.69 10.20
N ASP A 28 11.11 -27.41 9.48
CA ASP A 28 11.63 -28.69 9.97
C ASP A 28 12.62 -28.42 11.13
N ARG A 29 12.10 -28.38 12.37
CA ARG A 29 12.90 -28.49 13.59
C ARG A 29 13.43 -29.92 13.70
N ALA A 30 14.65 -30.16 13.23
CA ALA A 30 15.48 -31.23 13.76
C ALA A 30 16.34 -30.63 14.89
N VAL A 31 15.90 -30.83 16.13
CA VAL A 31 16.74 -30.58 17.32
C VAL A 31 17.88 -31.60 17.30
N ARG A 32 19.02 -31.24 16.71
CA ARG A 32 20.29 -31.91 17.00
C ARG A 32 20.96 -31.13 18.13
N ARG A 33 21.02 -31.75 19.31
CA ARG A 33 21.83 -31.26 20.44
C ARG A 33 23.30 -31.23 20.01
N PRO A 34 24.05 -30.14 20.27
CA PRO A 34 25.50 -30.18 20.13
C PRO A 34 26.12 -30.99 21.28
N PRO A 35 27.27 -31.64 21.07
CA PRO A 35 28.01 -32.28 22.14
C PRO A 35 28.61 -31.21 23.06
N VAL A 36 28.40 -31.40 24.37
CA VAL A 36 28.97 -30.56 25.42
C VAL A 36 30.45 -30.90 25.55
N SER A 37 31.34 -30.04 25.04
CA SER A 37 32.75 -30.02 25.44
C SER A 37 32.96 -29.00 26.55
N ARG A 38 33.29 -29.48 27.74
CA ARG A 38 33.72 -28.69 28.90
C ARG A 38 35.01 -27.91 28.56
N ALA A 39 34.97 -26.60 28.70
CA ALA A 39 36.16 -25.79 28.98
C ALA A 39 35.84 -24.90 30.20
N ARG A 40 36.59 -25.13 31.28
CA ARG A 40 36.59 -24.31 32.49
C ARG A 40 37.28 -22.99 32.18
N VAL A 41 36.65 -21.87 32.52
CA VAL A 41 37.35 -20.64 32.88
C VAL A 41 36.69 -20.13 34.16
N ALA A 42 37.52 -20.01 35.20
CA ALA A 42 37.19 -19.48 36.50
C ALA A 42 37.09 -17.95 36.43
N VAL A 43 36.05 -17.38 37.03
CA VAL A 43 36.04 -15.98 37.49
C VAL A 43 35.33 -15.92 38.83
N ASP A 44 35.97 -15.18 39.73
CA ASP A 44 35.77 -15.12 41.17
C ASP A 44 34.40 -14.68 41.66
N ARG A 45 34.06 -15.23 42.83
CA ARG A 45 33.03 -14.77 43.74
C ARG A 45 33.49 -13.50 44.45
N ALA A 46 32.65 -12.47 44.45
CA ALA A 46 32.56 -11.55 45.58
C ALA A 46 31.09 -11.36 45.96
N SER A 47 30.83 -11.69 47.22
CA SER A 47 29.59 -11.78 47.98
C SER A 47 29.00 -10.43 48.36
N GLY A 48 27.67 -10.35 48.47
CA GLY A 48 27.01 -9.26 49.18
C GLY A 48 25.49 -9.21 49.00
N ALA A 49 24.76 -9.98 49.80
CA ALA A 49 23.36 -9.73 50.16
C ALA A 49 23.32 -9.40 51.67
N PRO A 50 22.19 -9.05 52.32
CA PRO A 50 20.88 -8.60 51.83
C PRO A 50 20.37 -7.33 52.59
N ARG A 51 19.18 -6.80 52.22
CA ARG A 51 18.11 -6.36 53.16
C ARG A 51 16.89 -5.78 52.42
N SER A 52 15.72 -6.35 52.72
CA SER A 52 14.36 -5.79 52.57
C SER A 52 14.00 -5.03 53.88
N PRO A 53 12.80 -4.42 54.13
CA PRO A 53 11.61 -4.21 53.28
C PRO A 53 10.90 -2.81 53.42
N ALA A 54 9.81 -2.64 52.65
CA ALA A 54 8.58 -1.89 52.93
C ALA A 54 8.57 -0.33 52.97
N ARG A 55 7.66 0.27 52.19
CA ARG A 55 6.64 1.22 52.70
C ARG A 55 5.54 1.53 51.67
N LEU A 56 4.30 1.30 52.12
CA LEU A 56 3.05 1.83 51.56
C LEU A 56 3.07 3.37 51.51
N ARG A 57 2.35 3.96 50.54
CA ARG A 57 1.37 5.03 50.86
C ARG A 57 0.34 5.19 49.76
N ALA A 58 -0.91 5.01 50.17
CA ALA A 58 -2.13 5.36 49.45
C ALA A 58 -2.33 6.88 49.39
N ARG A 59 -3.03 7.36 48.35
CA ARG A 59 -3.85 8.58 48.43
C ARG A 59 -5.13 8.40 47.63
N ALA A 60 -6.23 8.72 48.28
CA ALA A 60 -7.60 8.61 47.80
C ALA A 60 -8.22 10.01 47.59
N ARG A 61 -9.05 10.11 46.53
CA ARG A 61 -10.31 10.89 46.36
C ARG A 61 -10.28 12.43 46.50
N PRO A 62 -11.29 13.19 45.98
CA PRO A 62 -12.73 12.88 45.74
C PRO A 62 -13.21 13.11 44.28
N ARG A 63 -14.21 12.41 43.73
CA ARG A 63 -15.68 12.37 43.98
C ARG A 63 -16.38 13.74 43.85
N ARG A 64 -17.09 13.95 42.75
CA ARG A 64 -18.19 14.92 42.62
C ARG A 64 -19.38 14.21 41.98
N ASP A 65 -20.48 14.22 42.73
CA ASP A 65 -21.80 13.69 42.38
C ASP A 65 -22.65 14.76 41.65
N GLY A 66 -23.73 14.31 41.00
CA GLY A 66 -24.83 15.14 40.47
C GLY A 66 -25.35 14.62 39.12
N ALA A 67 -26.17 13.56 39.10
CA ALA A 67 -27.65 13.57 39.11
C ALA A 67 -28.26 14.09 37.77
N LEU A 68 -28.77 13.21 36.89
CA LEU A 68 -30.10 12.55 36.87
C LEU A 68 -31.26 13.49 36.47
N HIS A 69 -31.83 13.27 35.27
CA HIS A 69 -33.24 12.88 35.00
C HIS A 69 -33.50 12.89 33.47
N ARG A 70 -33.89 11.75 32.85
CA ARG A 70 -35.27 11.37 32.41
C ARG A 70 -35.86 12.31 31.35
N LEU A 71 -36.62 11.89 30.32
CA LEU A 71 -37.18 10.62 29.86
C LEU A 71 -37.65 10.86 28.40
N ALA A 72 -37.91 9.77 27.70
CA ALA A 72 -38.43 9.68 26.35
C ALA A 72 -39.84 10.26 26.15
N SER A 73 -40.19 10.60 24.90
CA SER A 73 -41.47 10.18 24.28
C SER A 73 -41.51 10.47 22.76
N THR A 74 -41.92 9.43 21.99
CA THR A 74 -42.83 9.44 20.81
C THR A 74 -42.61 10.47 19.69
N ALA A 75 -42.25 10.07 18.46
CA ALA A 75 -43.14 9.48 17.46
C ALA A 75 -44.41 10.32 17.23
N ASP A 76 -44.48 11.09 16.13
CA ASP A 76 -45.49 10.86 15.11
C ASP A 76 -45.28 11.64 13.82
N ARG A 77 -46.00 11.15 12.82
CA ARG A 77 -45.90 11.25 11.38
C ARG A 77 -46.84 12.35 10.84
N VAL A 78 -46.72 12.60 9.53
CA VAL A 78 -47.75 13.12 8.60
C VAL A 78 -47.52 14.53 8.04
N SER A 79 -47.68 14.51 6.73
CA SER A 79 -47.57 15.48 5.65
C SER A 79 -48.63 16.58 5.62
N SER A 80 -48.33 17.62 4.84
CA SER A 80 -49.05 18.07 3.62
C SER A 80 -49.50 19.53 3.57
N SER A 81 -49.15 20.15 2.43
CA SER A 81 -49.90 21.11 1.58
C SER A 81 -50.42 22.41 2.22
N SER A 82 -49.89 23.57 1.81
CA SER A 82 -50.40 24.40 0.68
C SER A 82 -51.77 25.05 0.94
N ALA A 83 -51.80 26.37 1.11
CA ALA A 83 -52.71 27.27 0.39
C ALA A 83 -52.37 28.74 0.70
N ALA A 84 -52.44 29.57 -0.33
CA ALA A 84 -52.19 31.00 -0.34
C ALA A 84 -53.50 31.82 -0.17
N SER A 85 -53.33 33.10 0.23
CA SER A 85 -54.15 34.32 -0.03
C SER A 85 -54.29 35.18 1.24
N PRO A 86 -54.70 36.46 1.15
CA PRO A 86 -53.99 37.59 0.54
C PRO A 86 -53.89 38.81 1.50
N ASN A 87 -53.07 39.79 1.12
CA ASN A 87 -53.04 41.22 1.51
C ASN A 87 -53.61 41.66 2.87
N ASP A 88 -52.73 42.24 3.70
CA ASP A 88 -53.07 43.45 4.46
C ASP A 88 -51.84 44.37 4.52
N ASP A 89 -52.01 45.57 3.98
CA ASP A 89 -51.07 46.69 3.98
C ASP A 89 -51.00 47.32 5.38
N ALA A 90 -49.84 47.26 6.02
CA ALA A 90 -49.48 48.17 7.12
C ALA A 90 -48.00 48.53 7.01
N ALA A 91 -47.73 49.78 6.61
CA ALA A 91 -46.41 50.36 6.51
C ALA A 91 -45.72 50.37 7.90
N ALA A 92 -44.77 49.46 8.08
CA ALA A 92 -43.83 49.45 9.19
C ALA A 92 -42.45 49.87 8.68
N ILE A 93 -41.86 50.87 9.34
CA ILE A 93 -40.52 51.37 9.07
C ILE A 93 -39.51 50.26 9.39
N GLU A 94 -38.91 49.65 8.35
CA GLU A 94 -37.85 48.65 8.50
C GLU A 94 -36.54 49.31 8.98
N PRO A 95 -35.85 48.75 9.98
CA PRO A 95 -34.48 49.15 10.32
C PRO A 95 -33.52 48.77 9.19
N PRO A 96 -32.40 49.51 9.01
CA PRO A 96 -31.47 49.28 7.92
C PRO A 96 -30.97 47.84 7.91
N SER A 97 -31.18 47.18 6.77
CA SER A 97 -30.77 45.80 6.53
C SER A 97 -29.27 45.64 6.82
N PRO A 98 -28.85 44.63 7.61
CA PRO A 98 -27.43 44.36 7.81
C PRO A 98 -26.79 44.05 6.47
N SER A 99 -25.71 44.77 6.15
CA SER A 99 -24.91 44.59 4.95
C SER A 99 -24.65 43.10 4.70
N PRO A 100 -24.79 42.60 3.45
CA PRO A 100 -24.60 41.20 3.15
C PRO A 100 -23.19 40.78 3.59
N SER A 101 -23.15 39.89 4.59
CA SER A 101 -21.90 39.25 5.03
C SER A 101 -21.18 38.71 3.80
N PRO A 102 -19.88 39.01 3.61
CA PRO A 102 -19.15 38.58 2.43
C PRO A 102 -19.24 37.06 2.33
N SER A 103 -19.75 36.59 1.19
CA SER A 103 -19.92 35.17 0.92
C SER A 103 -18.59 34.45 1.16
N PRO A 104 -18.57 33.32 1.89
CA PRO A 104 -17.34 32.61 2.14
C PRO A 104 -16.65 32.27 0.81
N PRO A 105 -15.33 32.46 0.70
CA PRO A 105 -14.61 32.27 -0.56
C PRO A 105 -14.85 30.86 -1.10
N ALA A 106 -15.24 30.79 -2.37
CA ALA A 106 -15.52 29.53 -3.04
C ALA A 106 -14.31 28.59 -2.92
N LYS A 107 -14.52 27.40 -2.33
CA LYS A 107 -13.47 26.40 -2.16
C LYS A 107 -12.92 26.00 -3.53
N LYS A 108 -11.61 26.17 -3.74
CA LYS A 108 -10.94 25.70 -4.97
C LYS A 108 -11.17 24.20 -5.15
N LYS A 109 -11.76 23.82 -6.28
CA LYS A 109 -12.01 22.41 -6.62
C LYS A 109 -10.68 21.74 -6.95
N ARG A 110 -10.38 20.62 -6.28
CA ARG A 110 -9.16 19.85 -6.52
C ARG A 110 -9.18 19.24 -7.92
N ALA A 111 -8.07 19.38 -8.63
CA ALA A 111 -7.85 18.69 -9.89
C ALA A 111 -7.85 17.17 -9.69
N PHE A 112 -8.33 16.44 -10.69
CA PHE A 112 -8.12 15.00 -10.74
C PHE A 112 -6.79 14.72 -11.45
N ILE A 113 -6.05 13.67 -11.04
CA ILE A 113 -4.74 13.30 -11.62
C ILE A 113 -4.84 11.89 -12.21
N PRO A 114 -5.39 11.73 -13.43
CA PRO A 114 -5.68 10.42 -14.00
C PRO A 114 -4.44 9.54 -14.22
N ALA A 115 -3.29 10.17 -14.49
CA ALA A 115 -2.02 9.46 -14.67
C ALA A 115 -1.60 8.62 -13.46
N LEU A 116 -2.06 8.93 -12.24
CA LEU A 116 -1.82 8.11 -11.05
C LEU A 116 -2.58 6.78 -11.11
N ASP A 117 -3.77 6.74 -11.74
CA ASP A 117 -4.51 5.48 -11.91
C ASP A 117 -3.81 4.57 -12.91
N SER A 118 -3.40 5.11 -14.06
CA SER A 118 -2.62 4.36 -15.05
C SER A 118 -1.29 3.84 -14.48
N THR A 119 -0.65 4.62 -13.60
CA THR A 119 0.56 4.17 -12.88
C THR A 119 0.29 2.90 -12.07
N ARG A 120 -0.86 2.79 -11.40
CA ARG A 120 -1.22 1.58 -10.63
C ARG A 120 -1.35 0.36 -11.53
N PHE A 121 -1.85 0.52 -12.75
CA PHE A 121 -1.97 -0.59 -13.71
C PHE A 121 -0.60 -1.17 -14.07
N PHE A 122 0.38 -0.33 -14.42
CA PHE A 122 1.73 -0.81 -14.75
C PHE A 122 2.39 -1.50 -13.56
N LEU A 123 2.26 -0.93 -12.36
CA LEU A 123 2.79 -1.53 -11.14
C LEU A 123 2.14 -2.90 -10.86
N ILE A 124 0.82 -3.03 -10.97
CA ILE A 124 0.17 -4.33 -10.69
C ILE A 124 0.44 -5.35 -11.79
N THR A 125 0.55 -4.93 -13.04
CA THR A 125 0.88 -5.85 -14.14
C THR A 125 2.24 -6.47 -13.91
N TYR A 126 3.24 -5.66 -13.53
CA TYR A 126 4.57 -6.16 -13.18
C TYR A 126 4.53 -7.15 -12.02
N ILE A 127 3.81 -6.84 -10.93
CA ILE A 127 3.70 -7.73 -9.76
C ILE A 127 2.97 -9.03 -10.10
N ALA A 128 1.84 -8.95 -10.82
CA ALA A 128 1.05 -10.12 -11.19
C ALA A 128 1.82 -11.08 -12.09
N VAL A 129 2.58 -10.55 -13.06
CA VAL A 129 3.49 -11.34 -13.89
C VAL A 129 4.61 -11.93 -13.03
N GLY A 130 5.26 -11.12 -12.20
CA GLY A 130 6.39 -11.55 -11.37
C GLY A 130 6.07 -12.67 -10.38
N HIS A 131 4.85 -12.73 -9.84
CA HIS A 131 4.43 -13.83 -8.96
C HIS A 131 4.36 -15.21 -9.65
N PHE A 132 4.12 -15.24 -10.96
CA PHE A 132 3.89 -16.48 -11.71
C PHE A 132 4.85 -16.70 -12.87
N ILE A 133 5.82 -15.81 -13.12
CA ILE A 133 6.75 -15.92 -14.25
C ILE A 133 7.57 -17.22 -14.23
N ALA A 134 7.91 -17.72 -13.04
CA ALA A 134 8.60 -19.01 -12.87
C ALA A 134 7.76 -20.23 -13.30
N CYS A 135 6.45 -20.05 -13.47
CA CYS A 135 5.56 -21.07 -14.03
C CYS A 135 5.58 -21.08 -15.57
N CYS A 136 6.09 -20.02 -16.20
CA CYS A 136 6.13 -19.82 -17.64
C CYS A 136 7.53 -20.05 -18.24
N THR A 137 8.60 -19.73 -17.51
CA THR A 137 9.96 -19.81 -18.06
C THR A 137 10.96 -20.24 -17.00
N LYS A 138 12.06 -20.83 -17.47
CA LYS A 138 13.26 -21.14 -16.67
C LYS A 138 14.46 -20.27 -17.07
N ASP A 139 14.28 -19.38 -18.04
CA ASP A 139 15.33 -18.47 -18.51
C ASP A 139 15.78 -17.55 -17.36
N PRO A 140 17.06 -17.62 -16.91
CA PRO A 140 17.52 -16.86 -15.76
C PRO A 140 17.39 -15.34 -15.94
N LEU A 141 17.63 -14.83 -17.15
CA LEU A 141 17.54 -13.39 -17.41
C LEU A 141 16.08 -12.92 -17.27
N THR A 142 15.13 -13.62 -17.88
CA THR A 142 13.70 -13.29 -17.79
C THR A 142 13.21 -13.35 -16.34
N LEU A 143 13.63 -14.37 -15.58
CA LEU A 143 13.29 -14.45 -14.16
C LEU A 143 13.86 -13.25 -13.39
N ARG A 144 15.13 -12.90 -13.58
CA ARG A 144 15.73 -11.73 -12.94
C ARG A 144 15.04 -10.43 -13.36
N MET A 145 14.63 -10.32 -14.61
CA MET A 145 13.97 -9.11 -15.12
C MET A 145 12.56 -8.92 -14.57
N LEU A 146 11.82 -10.00 -14.28
CA LEU A 146 10.40 -9.92 -13.96
C LEU A 146 10.05 -10.32 -12.51
N SER A 147 10.96 -10.95 -11.76
CA SER A 147 10.68 -11.40 -10.38
C SER A 147 10.95 -10.36 -9.30
N GLN A 148 11.35 -9.12 -9.64
CA GLN A 148 11.71 -8.06 -8.67
C GLN A 148 10.49 -7.42 -7.97
N VAL A 149 9.48 -8.22 -7.63
CA VAL A 149 8.20 -7.75 -7.09
C VAL A 149 8.37 -6.98 -5.78
N ASN A 150 9.35 -7.35 -4.94
CA ASN A 150 9.62 -6.69 -3.67
C ASN A 150 10.25 -5.32 -3.79
N VAL A 151 10.96 -5.05 -4.90
CA VAL A 151 11.47 -3.73 -5.21
C VAL A 151 10.30 -2.82 -5.58
N VAL A 152 9.40 -3.32 -6.43
CA VAL A 152 8.29 -2.54 -7.02
C VAL A 152 7.13 -2.33 -6.04
N VAL A 153 6.84 -3.28 -5.13
CA VAL A 153 5.69 -3.18 -4.22
C VAL A 153 5.72 -1.93 -3.32
N GLY A 154 6.89 -1.38 -3.03
CA GLY A 154 7.00 -0.12 -2.28
C GLY A 154 6.31 1.07 -2.94
N ALA A 155 6.23 1.08 -4.27
CA ALA A 155 5.49 2.11 -4.99
C ALA A 155 3.99 2.14 -4.64
N PHE A 156 3.39 0.98 -4.32
CA PHE A 156 1.99 0.93 -3.89
C PHE A 156 1.78 1.60 -2.53
N PHE A 157 2.72 1.45 -1.59
CA PHE A 157 2.65 2.14 -0.30
C PHE A 157 2.79 3.65 -0.47
N VAL A 158 3.79 4.08 -1.25
CA VAL A 158 4.02 5.50 -1.52
C VAL A 158 2.81 6.14 -2.24
N ILE A 159 2.29 5.54 -3.31
CA ILE A 159 1.16 6.12 -4.04
C ILE A 159 -0.14 6.11 -3.21
N SER A 160 -0.31 5.12 -2.31
CA SER A 160 -1.46 5.08 -1.40
C SER A 160 -1.43 6.27 -0.44
N GLY A 161 -0.28 6.51 0.21
CA GLY A 161 -0.11 7.70 1.05
C GLY A 161 -0.25 9.01 0.28
N TYR A 162 0.29 9.05 -0.94
CA TYR A 162 0.19 10.22 -1.82
C TYR A 162 -1.26 10.61 -2.11
N VAL A 163 -2.09 9.64 -2.53
CA VAL A 163 -3.50 9.90 -2.84
C VAL A 163 -4.31 10.22 -1.59
N VAL A 164 -4.01 9.60 -0.44
CA VAL A 164 -4.68 9.98 0.81
C VAL A 164 -4.34 11.42 1.19
N ALA A 165 -3.07 11.81 1.23
CA ALA A 165 -2.70 13.19 1.54
C ALA A 165 -3.27 14.20 0.53
N TYR A 166 -3.27 13.85 -0.76
CA TYR A 166 -3.87 14.68 -1.81
C TYR A 166 -5.37 14.93 -1.60
N THR A 167 -6.10 13.94 -1.07
CA THR A 167 -7.55 14.02 -0.84
C THR A 167 -7.94 14.50 0.55
N CYS A 168 -7.00 14.49 1.50
CA CYS A 168 -7.23 14.75 2.92
C CYS A 168 -6.45 15.94 3.50
N THR A 169 -5.69 16.69 2.69
CA THR A 169 -5.07 17.97 3.11
C THR A 169 -5.63 19.12 2.30
N GLU A 170 -5.85 20.30 2.88
CA GLU A 170 -6.47 21.42 2.14
C GLU A 170 -5.51 22.08 1.15
N LEU A 171 -6.06 22.46 -0.01
CA LEU A 171 -5.33 23.20 -1.05
C LEU A 171 -5.12 24.65 -0.60
N GLY A 172 -3.91 25.17 -0.79
CA GLY A 172 -3.57 26.54 -0.41
C GLY A 172 -3.55 26.83 1.10
N GLU A 173 -3.73 25.82 1.96
CA GLU A 173 -3.77 26.00 3.40
C GLU A 173 -2.90 24.96 4.13
N TYR A 174 -2.27 25.36 5.24
CA TYR A 174 -1.48 24.48 6.10
C TYR A 174 -2.35 23.73 7.11
N ARG A 175 -3.39 23.04 6.61
CA ARG A 175 -4.32 22.26 7.45
C ARG A 175 -4.76 20.97 6.79
N ALA A 176 -5.09 19.98 7.62
CA ALA A 176 -5.78 18.80 7.15
C ALA A 176 -7.26 19.09 6.86
N SER A 177 -7.84 18.28 5.98
CA SER A 177 -9.25 18.38 5.63
C SER A 177 -10.11 17.84 6.78
N PRO A 178 -11.28 18.43 7.06
CA PRO A 178 -12.21 17.89 8.07
C PRO A 178 -12.58 16.42 7.84
N ARG A 179 -12.42 15.90 6.61
CA ARG A 179 -12.68 14.50 6.23
C ARG A 179 -11.89 13.45 6.99
N ILE A 180 -10.79 13.81 7.66
CA ILE A 180 -10.02 12.86 8.48
C ILE A 180 -10.56 12.72 9.90
N SER A 181 -11.54 13.54 10.28
CA SER A 181 -12.17 13.56 11.60
C SER A 181 -13.67 13.31 11.49
N PRO A 182 -14.28 12.55 12.42
CA PRO A 182 -13.63 11.80 13.49
C PRO A 182 -12.83 10.60 12.93
N ALA A 183 -11.78 10.19 13.66
CA ALA A 183 -10.87 9.13 13.20
C ALA A 183 -11.57 7.80 12.87
N PRO A 184 -12.53 7.28 13.66
CA PRO A 184 -13.24 6.04 13.32
C PRO A 184 -13.97 6.11 11.97
N ALA A 185 -14.60 7.24 11.66
CA ALA A 185 -15.31 7.42 10.40
C ALA A 185 -14.36 7.43 9.19
N PHE A 186 -13.20 8.08 9.33
CA PHE A 186 -12.15 8.03 8.31
C PHE A 186 -11.64 6.60 8.11
N ILE A 187 -11.29 5.91 9.20
CA ILE A 187 -10.70 4.57 9.16
C ILE A 187 -11.67 3.61 8.47
N LEU A 188 -12.91 3.56 8.94
CA LEU A 188 -13.90 2.61 8.44
C LEU A 188 -14.31 2.93 7.00
N SER A 189 -14.46 4.19 6.61
CA SER A 189 -14.74 4.54 5.21
C SER A 189 -13.65 4.04 4.25
N ARG A 190 -12.38 4.16 4.65
CA ARG A 190 -11.23 3.69 3.87
C ARG A 190 -11.17 2.16 3.81
N VAL A 191 -11.32 1.48 4.95
CA VAL A 191 -11.33 0.00 5.00
C VAL A 191 -12.47 -0.55 4.15
N MET A 192 -13.68 0.01 4.27
CA MET A 192 -14.84 -0.38 3.47
C MET A 192 -14.71 -0.05 1.97
N GLY A 193 -13.70 0.72 1.57
CA GLY A 193 -13.40 0.97 0.16
C GLY A 193 -12.72 -0.21 -0.55
N TYR A 194 -12.01 -1.09 0.18
CA TYR A 194 -11.31 -2.23 -0.40
C TYR A 194 -11.73 -3.59 0.20
N TYR A 195 -12.22 -3.60 1.44
CA TYR A 195 -12.64 -4.83 2.12
C TYR A 195 -13.74 -5.63 1.40
N PRO A 196 -14.74 -5.02 0.72
CA PRO A 196 -15.80 -5.79 0.06
C PRO A 196 -15.28 -6.74 -1.00
N LEU A 197 -14.38 -6.26 -1.86
CA LEU A 197 -13.78 -7.08 -2.90
C LEU A 197 -12.81 -8.11 -2.33
N TYR A 198 -12.04 -7.69 -1.32
CA TYR A 198 -11.19 -8.61 -0.58
C TYR A 198 -12.00 -9.79 -0.03
N LEU A 199 -13.08 -9.51 0.70
CA LEU A 199 -13.97 -10.52 1.27
C LEU A 199 -14.60 -11.40 0.19
N LEU A 200 -15.08 -10.82 -0.92
CA LEU A 200 -15.61 -11.58 -2.05
C LEU A 200 -14.59 -12.61 -2.56
N ALA A 201 -13.34 -12.21 -2.76
CA ALA A 201 -12.30 -13.13 -3.21
C ALA A 201 -12.01 -14.22 -2.18
N GLN A 202 -12.00 -13.89 -0.89
CA GLN A 202 -11.80 -14.90 0.15
C GLN A 202 -12.96 -15.89 0.25
N VAL A 203 -14.19 -15.47 -0.06
CA VAL A 203 -15.35 -16.38 -0.09
C VAL A 203 -15.31 -17.26 -1.34
N VAL A 204 -15.12 -16.66 -2.53
CA VAL A 204 -15.14 -17.38 -3.81
C VAL A 204 -13.99 -18.39 -3.93
N PHE A 205 -12.79 -18.01 -3.48
CA PHE A 205 -11.60 -18.87 -3.54
C PHE A 205 -11.26 -19.52 -2.19
N GLY A 206 -12.09 -19.35 -1.16
CA GLY A 206 -11.84 -19.87 0.18
C GLY A 206 -11.63 -21.37 0.21
N TRP A 207 -12.36 -22.12 -0.62
CA TRP A 207 -12.18 -23.57 -0.75
C TRP A 207 -10.79 -23.95 -1.28
N VAL A 208 -10.20 -23.16 -2.19
CA VAL A 208 -8.83 -23.37 -2.71
C VAL A 208 -7.83 -23.22 -1.58
N PHE A 209 -8.00 -22.18 -0.78
CA PHE A 209 -7.11 -21.86 0.32
C PHE A 209 -7.21 -22.88 1.44
N VAL A 210 -8.43 -23.15 1.91
CA VAL A 210 -8.69 -24.11 3.00
C VAL A 210 -8.22 -25.51 2.62
N TYR A 211 -8.49 -25.97 1.39
CA TYR A 211 -8.03 -27.28 0.94
C TYR A 211 -6.51 -27.40 0.98
N ALA A 212 -5.80 -26.44 0.37
CA ALA A 212 -4.35 -26.49 0.29
C ALA A 212 -3.70 -26.28 1.66
N ASP A 213 -4.19 -25.35 2.46
CA ASP A 213 -3.64 -25.03 3.77
C ASP A 213 -3.85 -26.18 4.76
N ASN A 214 -5.04 -26.80 4.75
CA ASN A 214 -5.33 -27.97 5.60
C ASN A 214 -4.45 -29.18 5.22
N LEU A 215 -4.18 -29.37 3.93
CA LEU A 215 -3.29 -30.44 3.46
C LEU A 215 -1.86 -30.28 3.98
N TYR A 216 -1.36 -29.04 4.08
CA TYR A 216 0.04 -28.78 4.45
C TYR A 216 0.25 -28.50 5.94
N ASN A 217 -0.72 -27.87 6.62
CA ASN A 217 -0.60 -27.36 7.99
C ASN A 217 -1.62 -27.96 8.97
N GLY A 218 -2.63 -28.68 8.48
CA GLY A 218 -3.69 -29.27 9.29
C GLY A 218 -4.83 -28.29 9.64
N PRO A 219 -5.91 -28.79 10.26
CA PRO A 219 -7.18 -28.06 10.36
C PRO A 219 -7.11 -26.90 11.34
N ILE A 220 -6.43 -27.07 12.48
CA ILE A 220 -6.32 -26.02 13.51
C ILE A 220 -5.53 -24.82 12.97
N ALA A 221 -4.38 -25.08 12.33
CA ALA A 221 -3.60 -24.03 11.69
C ALA A 221 -4.40 -23.33 10.60
N THR A 222 -5.14 -24.07 9.77
CA THR A 222 -5.98 -23.52 8.71
C THR A 222 -7.07 -22.59 9.25
N VAL A 223 -7.72 -22.94 10.37
CA VAL A 223 -8.72 -22.08 11.02
C VAL A 223 -8.06 -20.78 11.51
N PHE A 224 -6.89 -20.89 12.15
CA PHE A 224 -6.15 -19.71 12.62
C PHE A 224 -5.67 -18.82 11.44
N HIS A 225 -5.16 -19.43 10.38
CA HIS A 225 -4.76 -18.75 9.14
C HIS A 225 -5.94 -18.02 8.50
N GLY A 226 -7.11 -18.65 8.48
CA GLY A 226 -8.35 -18.02 8.04
C GLY A 226 -8.75 -16.82 8.88
N LEU A 227 -8.64 -16.93 10.21
CA LEU A 227 -8.93 -15.82 11.12
C LEU A 227 -8.02 -14.61 10.87
N ILE A 228 -6.70 -14.80 10.84
CA ILE A 228 -5.75 -13.67 10.63
C ILE A 228 -5.89 -13.07 9.23
N THR A 229 -6.26 -13.89 8.24
CA THR A 229 -6.55 -13.44 6.87
C THR A 229 -7.83 -12.62 6.83
N MET A 230 -8.96 -13.13 7.33
CA MET A 230 -10.25 -12.43 7.29
C MET A 230 -10.26 -11.12 8.08
N THR A 231 -9.44 -11.03 9.12
CA THR A 231 -9.26 -9.82 9.95
C THR A 231 -8.22 -8.84 9.41
N LEU A 232 -7.54 -9.16 8.29
CA LEU A 232 -6.44 -8.37 7.74
C LEU A 232 -5.29 -8.14 8.74
N THR A 233 -4.96 -9.15 9.55
CA THR A 233 -3.86 -9.09 10.54
C THR A 233 -2.64 -9.92 10.14
N GLN A 234 -2.67 -10.63 9.02
CA GLN A 234 -1.62 -11.56 8.60
C GLN A 234 -0.23 -10.93 8.41
N ALA A 235 -0.11 -9.64 8.07
CA ALA A 235 1.19 -8.99 7.92
C ALA A 235 1.98 -8.87 9.24
N TRP A 236 1.30 -8.99 10.40
CA TRP A 236 1.94 -9.05 11.71
C TRP A 236 2.58 -10.41 12.02
N PHE A 237 2.36 -11.41 11.18
CA PHE A 237 2.91 -12.75 11.33
C PHE A 237 3.85 -13.02 10.14
N PRO A 238 5.14 -12.65 10.20
CA PRO A 238 6.02 -12.65 9.03
C PRO A 238 6.18 -14.00 8.32
N ALA A 239 6.11 -15.10 9.06
CA ALA A 239 6.17 -16.44 8.47
C ALA A 239 4.87 -16.83 7.72
N HIS A 240 3.82 -16.04 7.87
CA HIS A 240 2.41 -16.36 7.57
C HIS A 240 1.73 -15.23 6.76
N ALA A 241 2.46 -14.16 6.42
CA ALA A 241 1.88 -12.98 5.78
C ALA A 241 1.31 -13.29 4.38
N GLU A 242 1.90 -14.24 3.67
CA GLU A 242 1.47 -14.65 2.33
C GLU A 242 0.44 -15.78 2.32
N LEU A 243 -0.17 -16.10 3.47
CA LEU A 243 -1.18 -17.15 3.55
C LEU A 243 -2.40 -16.83 2.68
N TRP A 244 -2.95 -17.90 2.09
CA TRP A 244 -4.15 -17.92 1.27
C TRP A 244 -4.03 -17.12 -0.04
N ASN A 245 -3.87 -15.79 0.04
CA ASN A 245 -3.67 -14.90 -1.09
C ASN A 245 -2.44 -14.00 -0.84
N ALA A 246 -1.28 -14.43 -1.33
CA ALA A 246 0.01 -13.82 -1.04
C ALA A 246 0.03 -12.28 -1.14
N PRO A 247 -0.42 -11.63 -2.22
CA PRO A 247 -0.46 -10.17 -2.31
C PRO A 247 -1.22 -9.47 -1.17
N THR A 248 -2.20 -10.12 -0.54
CA THR A 248 -3.12 -9.43 0.38
C THR A 248 -2.50 -8.98 1.70
N TRP A 249 -1.26 -9.39 2.04
CA TRP A 249 -0.52 -8.79 3.16
C TRP A 249 -0.39 -7.27 3.03
N PHE A 250 -0.34 -6.74 1.80
CA PHE A 250 -0.37 -5.30 1.55
C PHE A 250 -1.61 -4.65 2.14
N LEU A 251 -2.78 -5.27 2.02
CA LEU A 251 -4.03 -4.74 2.59
C LEU A 251 -4.00 -4.80 4.12
N SER A 252 -3.38 -5.81 4.70
CA SER A 252 -3.15 -5.89 6.14
C SER A 252 -2.28 -4.72 6.63
N ALA A 253 -1.15 -4.46 5.97
CA ALA A 253 -0.28 -3.34 6.27
C ALA A 253 -0.95 -1.97 6.00
N LEU A 254 -1.71 -1.84 4.90
CA LEU A 254 -2.46 -0.63 4.56
C LEU A 254 -3.58 -0.35 5.57
N THR A 255 -4.23 -1.38 6.11
CA THR A 255 -5.24 -1.25 7.17
C THR A 255 -4.62 -0.65 8.42
N PHE A 256 -3.45 -1.17 8.85
CA PHE A 256 -2.73 -0.59 9.97
C PHE A 256 -2.32 0.87 9.71
N ALA A 257 -1.78 1.17 8.53
CA ALA A 257 -1.43 2.54 8.19
C ALA A 257 -2.64 3.47 8.16
N THR A 258 -3.80 2.99 7.69
CA THR A 258 -5.06 3.73 7.69
C THR A 258 -5.48 4.14 9.11
N VAL A 259 -5.22 3.30 10.11
CA VAL A 259 -5.44 3.64 11.52
C VAL A 259 -4.51 4.76 12.00
N ALA A 260 -3.25 4.79 11.54
CA ALA A 260 -2.28 5.82 11.93
C ALA A 260 -2.52 7.18 11.25
N LEU A 261 -3.08 7.19 10.04
CA LEU A 261 -3.18 8.41 9.21
C LEU A 261 -3.98 9.57 9.83
N PRO A 262 -5.12 9.39 10.53
CA PRO A 262 -5.81 10.46 11.24
C PRO A 262 -4.94 11.22 12.23
N PHE A 263 -3.90 10.59 12.77
CA PHE A 263 -2.99 11.16 13.76
C PHE A 263 -1.76 11.78 13.10
N CYS A 264 -1.23 11.17 12.03
CA CYS A 264 -0.04 11.67 11.34
C CYS A 264 -0.33 12.79 10.34
N LEU A 265 -1.44 12.71 9.60
CA LEU A 265 -1.76 13.66 8.53
C LEU A 265 -2.01 15.10 9.00
N PRO A 266 -2.66 15.38 10.16
CA PRO A 266 -2.77 16.74 10.67
C PRO A 266 -1.42 17.43 10.81
N SER A 267 -0.43 16.73 11.38
CA SER A 267 0.93 17.24 11.55
C SER A 267 1.62 17.44 10.21
N ILE A 268 1.54 16.46 9.30
CA ILE A 268 2.15 16.59 7.96
C ILE A 268 1.53 17.77 7.19
N ALA A 269 0.22 17.97 7.29
CA ALA A 269 -0.49 19.03 6.59
C ALA A 269 -0.10 20.43 7.06
N SER A 270 0.25 20.59 8.35
CA SER A 270 0.68 21.86 8.92
C SER A 270 2.15 22.21 8.66
N TRP A 271 2.96 21.25 8.22
CA TRP A 271 4.38 21.49 7.95
C TRP A 271 4.62 22.35 6.71
N LYS A 272 5.55 23.30 6.84
CA LYS A 272 6.11 24.09 5.73
C LYS A 272 7.16 23.29 4.94
N LYS A 273 7.65 23.86 3.84
CA LYS A 273 8.68 23.25 2.95
C LYS A 273 9.86 22.65 3.72
N LYS A 274 10.42 23.37 4.71
CA LYS A 274 11.55 22.89 5.53
C LYS A 274 11.19 21.65 6.34
N GLY A 275 10.04 21.66 7.02
CA GLY A 275 9.56 20.52 7.81
C GLY A 275 9.31 19.28 6.95
N LEU A 276 8.72 19.46 5.77
CA LEU A 276 8.50 18.38 4.81
C LEU A 276 9.81 17.79 4.27
N LYS A 277 10.81 18.64 3.99
CA LYS A 277 12.15 18.18 3.58
C LYS A 277 12.81 17.35 4.69
N THR A 278 12.79 17.84 5.93
CA THR A 278 13.33 17.11 7.09
C THR A 278 12.60 15.77 7.29
N ALA A 279 11.27 15.77 7.21
CA ALA A 279 10.48 14.55 7.34
C ALA A 279 10.79 13.53 6.23
N MET A 280 10.96 13.98 4.98
CA MET A 280 11.35 13.10 3.88
C MET A 280 12.70 12.41 4.14
N ILE A 281 13.69 13.16 4.62
CA ILE A 281 15.02 12.63 4.98
C ILE A 281 14.89 11.64 6.15
N ALA A 282 14.19 12.02 7.22
CA ALA A 282 14.03 11.19 8.41
C ALA A 282 13.31 9.87 8.09
N LEU A 283 12.19 9.92 7.35
CA LEU A 283 11.45 8.72 6.96
C LEU A 283 12.27 7.81 6.04
N THR A 284 13.04 8.39 5.12
CA THR A 284 13.96 7.62 4.25
C THR A 284 15.04 6.94 5.09
N ALA A 285 15.66 7.66 6.04
CA ALA A 285 16.65 7.10 6.95
C ALA A 285 16.07 5.97 7.81
N ILE A 286 14.89 6.16 8.42
CA ILE A 286 14.19 5.12 9.20
C ILE A 286 13.91 3.88 8.34
N SER A 287 13.45 4.08 7.11
CA SER A 287 13.20 2.98 6.17
C SER A 287 14.48 2.20 5.83
N LEU A 288 15.62 2.88 5.71
CA LEU A 288 16.92 2.31 5.40
C LEU A 288 17.58 1.61 6.59
N ILE A 289 17.45 2.13 7.80
CA ILE A 289 18.10 1.59 9.00
C ILE A 289 17.77 0.10 9.17
N ALA A 290 16.49 -0.28 9.07
CA ALA A 290 16.09 -1.69 9.20
C ALA A 290 16.71 -2.58 8.09
N LYS A 291 16.75 -2.06 6.85
CA LYS A 291 17.31 -2.76 5.67
C LYS A 291 18.82 -2.95 5.79
N VAL A 292 19.53 -1.92 6.25
CA VAL A 292 20.97 -1.95 6.48
C VAL A 292 21.30 -2.89 7.64
N ALA A 293 20.56 -2.82 8.75
CA ALA A 293 20.73 -3.71 9.89
C ALA A 293 20.58 -5.19 9.48
N TYR A 294 19.52 -5.54 8.74
CA TYR A 294 19.36 -6.89 8.19
C TYR A 294 20.56 -7.31 7.33
N SER A 295 20.99 -6.43 6.43
CA SER A 295 22.08 -6.74 5.47
C SER A 295 23.40 -6.96 6.19
N TYR A 296 23.68 -6.11 7.20
CA TYR A 296 24.88 -6.18 8.02
C TYR A 296 24.89 -7.42 8.92
N ASP A 297 23.84 -7.62 9.72
CA ASP A 297 23.79 -8.70 10.73
C ASP A 297 23.74 -10.10 10.11
N THR A 298 23.20 -10.22 8.89
CA THR A 298 23.03 -11.51 8.22
C THR A 298 24.00 -11.73 7.06
N GLY A 299 24.82 -10.73 6.71
CA GLY A 299 25.62 -10.75 5.48
C GLY A 299 24.79 -10.76 4.18
N GLY A 300 23.47 -10.52 4.27
CA GLY A 300 22.52 -10.57 3.16
C GLY A 300 22.57 -9.37 2.22
N TRP A 301 23.76 -8.93 1.81
CA TRP A 301 23.94 -7.76 0.94
C TRP A 301 23.52 -8.00 -0.50
N PHE A 302 23.71 -9.23 -0.99
CA PHE A 302 23.63 -9.57 -2.42
C PHE A 302 22.67 -10.73 -2.67
N PHE A 303 21.37 -10.50 -2.49
CA PHE A 303 20.37 -11.52 -2.85
C PHE A 303 19.19 -10.92 -3.62
N MET A 304 18.60 -11.75 -4.47
CA MET A 304 17.51 -11.37 -5.34
C MET A 304 16.35 -12.34 -5.17
N GLU A 305 15.23 -11.82 -4.67
CA GLU A 305 14.05 -12.66 -4.43
C GLU A 305 13.41 -13.08 -5.76
N GLY A 306 12.90 -14.31 -5.80
CA GLY A 306 12.31 -14.91 -7.00
C GLY A 306 13.31 -15.56 -7.96
N VAL A 307 14.61 -15.31 -7.79
CA VAL A 307 15.69 -16.01 -8.53
C VAL A 307 16.45 -16.95 -7.60
N MET A 308 16.69 -16.52 -6.36
CA MET A 308 17.38 -17.32 -5.36
C MET A 308 16.44 -18.29 -4.63
N SER A 309 16.99 -19.42 -4.21
CA SER A 309 16.24 -20.40 -3.41
C SER A 309 15.93 -19.82 -2.02
N PRO A 310 14.75 -20.08 -1.43
CA PRO A 310 14.46 -19.71 -0.04
C PRO A 310 15.52 -20.22 0.95
N LYS A 311 16.18 -21.35 0.63
CA LYS A 311 17.25 -21.95 1.46
C LYS A 311 18.56 -21.16 1.46
N THR A 312 18.77 -20.29 0.47
CA THR A 312 19.96 -19.45 0.40
C THR A 312 19.77 -18.10 1.11
N HIS A 313 18.59 -17.83 1.67
CA HIS A 313 18.39 -16.62 2.47
C HIS A 313 19.10 -16.74 3.82
N PRO A 314 19.96 -15.77 4.18
CA PRO A 314 20.72 -15.82 5.43
C PRO A 314 19.83 -15.91 6.69
N SER A 315 18.73 -15.17 6.71
CA SER A 315 17.68 -15.30 7.72
C SER A 315 16.33 -14.99 7.09
N TRP A 316 15.57 -16.05 6.80
CA TRP A 316 14.26 -15.93 6.16
C TRP A 316 13.23 -15.20 7.01
N LEU A 317 13.17 -15.53 8.32
CA LEU A 317 12.20 -14.91 9.22
C LEU A 317 12.49 -13.43 9.41
N PHE A 318 13.76 -13.05 9.55
CA PHE A 318 14.14 -11.65 9.70
C PHE A 318 13.87 -10.86 8.40
N TRP A 319 14.15 -11.47 7.25
CA TRP A 319 13.80 -10.88 5.95
C TRP A 319 12.30 -10.62 5.84
N ASN A 320 11.47 -11.63 6.14
CA ASN A 320 10.02 -11.48 6.11
C ASN A 320 9.53 -10.45 7.12
N ALA A 321 10.15 -10.37 8.31
CA ALA A 321 9.77 -9.38 9.32
C ALA A 321 9.98 -7.97 8.81
N GLN A 322 11.00 -7.73 7.99
CA GLN A 322 11.23 -6.44 7.33
C GLN A 322 10.32 -6.23 6.12
N ARG A 323 10.18 -7.25 5.26
CA ARG A 323 9.39 -7.23 4.02
C ARG A 323 7.92 -6.95 4.28
N PHE A 324 7.36 -7.56 5.33
CA PHE A 324 5.94 -7.50 5.66
C PHE A 324 5.58 -6.58 6.83
N SER A 325 6.57 -5.95 7.46
CA SER A 325 6.34 -5.08 8.61
C SER A 325 5.26 -4.04 8.29
N PRO A 326 4.11 -4.06 9.01
CA PRO A 326 3.11 -3.01 8.89
C PRO A 326 3.69 -1.63 9.25
N PHE A 327 4.68 -1.59 10.14
CA PHE A 327 5.41 -0.36 10.48
C PHE A 327 6.29 0.14 9.32
N ALA A 328 7.06 -0.73 8.68
CA ALA A 328 7.88 -0.32 7.53
C ALA A 328 7.00 0.16 6.36
N ALA A 329 5.87 -0.49 6.14
CA ALA A 329 4.86 -0.05 5.18
C ALA A 329 4.25 1.32 5.53
N LEU A 330 3.95 1.57 6.82
CA LEU A 330 3.52 2.88 7.29
C LEU A 330 4.55 3.97 6.96
N VAL A 331 5.84 3.71 7.18
CA VAL A 331 6.91 4.68 6.84
C VAL A 331 6.86 5.07 5.35
N GLU A 332 6.70 4.10 4.45
CA GLU A 332 6.59 4.39 3.01
C GLU A 332 5.29 5.10 2.62
N ILE A 333 4.17 4.79 3.29
CA ILE A 333 2.92 5.56 3.15
C ILE A 333 3.13 7.01 3.60
N LEU A 334 3.83 7.24 4.71
CA LEU A 334 4.12 8.60 5.18
C LEU A 334 5.06 9.34 4.21
N ILE A 335 6.03 8.66 3.59
CA ILE A 335 6.84 9.22 2.48
C ILE A 335 5.93 9.71 1.36
N GLY A 336 4.94 8.92 0.97
CA GLY A 336 3.90 9.32 0.01
C GLY A 336 3.12 10.56 0.44
N CYS A 337 2.70 10.62 1.72
CA CYS A 337 1.98 11.76 2.28
C CYS A 337 2.81 13.06 2.22
N VAL A 338 4.08 12.99 2.65
CA VAL A 338 5.03 14.10 2.61
C VAL A 338 5.32 14.52 1.16
N ALA A 339 5.43 13.56 0.23
CA ALA A 339 5.66 13.84 -1.19
C ALA A 339 4.49 14.61 -1.82
N ALA A 340 3.25 14.22 -1.56
CA ALA A 340 2.06 14.94 -2.03
C ALA A 340 2.03 16.36 -1.46
N ARG A 341 2.21 16.47 -0.13
CA ARG A 341 2.17 17.77 0.55
C ARG A 341 3.27 18.71 0.08
N SER A 342 4.46 18.19 -0.23
CA SER A 342 5.57 18.98 -0.77
C SER A 342 5.23 19.66 -2.10
N VAL A 343 4.32 19.09 -2.90
CA VAL A 343 3.83 19.71 -4.14
C VAL A 343 2.72 20.71 -3.84
N MET A 344 1.77 20.35 -2.97
CA MET A 344 0.59 21.17 -2.65
C MET A 344 0.92 22.45 -1.87
N VAL A 345 2.03 22.48 -1.12
CA VAL A 345 2.46 23.69 -0.39
C VAL A 345 2.82 24.85 -1.33
N ARG A 346 3.09 24.59 -2.62
CA ARG A 346 3.27 25.67 -3.63
C ARG A 346 2.06 26.57 -3.75
N GLU A 347 0.86 26.06 -3.46
CA GLU A 347 -0.39 26.82 -3.53
C GLU A 347 -0.67 27.61 -2.24
N CYS A 348 0.07 27.34 -1.17
CA CYS A 348 -0.08 28.08 0.08
C CYS A 348 0.58 29.45 -0.13
N ALA A 349 -0.23 30.50 -0.21
CA ALA A 349 0.30 31.85 -0.19
C ALA A 349 1.02 32.05 1.15
N ASP A 350 2.33 32.29 1.12
CA ASP A 350 3.05 32.75 2.29
C ASP A 350 2.57 34.19 2.55
N LYS A 351 1.57 34.34 3.42
CA LYS A 351 0.98 35.62 3.85
C LYS A 351 1.97 36.54 4.60
N GLY A 352 3.28 36.32 4.47
CA GLY A 352 4.31 37.02 5.24
C GLY A 352 5.64 37.20 4.50
N GLU A 353 5.73 36.86 3.22
CA GLU A 353 6.76 37.48 2.37
C GLU A 353 6.09 38.69 1.72
N GLU A 354 6.45 39.89 2.19
CA GLU A 354 6.15 41.12 1.48
C GLU A 354 6.49 40.88 0.02
N LYS A 355 5.49 41.00 -0.85
CA LYS A 355 5.73 41.10 -2.28
C LYS A 355 6.63 42.33 -2.46
N GLY A 356 7.93 42.10 -2.64
CA GLY A 356 8.82 43.11 -3.18
C GLY A 356 8.24 43.51 -4.53
N VAL A 357 7.57 44.65 -4.54
CA VAL A 357 7.14 45.31 -5.76
C VAL A 357 8.43 45.73 -6.44
N ASN A 358 8.78 45.08 -7.55
CA ASN A 358 9.85 45.59 -8.41
C ASN A 358 9.43 46.99 -8.89
N GLU A 359 10.39 47.89 -9.13
CA GLU A 359 10.17 49.31 -9.50
C GLU A 359 9.27 49.54 -10.74
N ASN A 360 8.88 48.48 -11.45
CA ASN A 360 8.00 48.51 -12.61
C ASN A 360 6.52 48.17 -12.32
N GLY A 361 6.12 47.99 -11.05
CA GLY A 361 4.70 47.82 -10.68
C GLY A 361 4.05 46.48 -11.08
N GLU A 362 4.81 45.52 -11.62
CA GLU A 362 4.29 44.18 -11.86
C GLU A 362 4.29 43.35 -10.57
N SER A 363 3.12 42.88 -10.17
CA SER A 363 2.98 41.84 -9.15
C SER A 363 3.64 40.57 -9.67
N SER A 364 4.88 40.33 -9.26
CA SER A 364 5.57 39.04 -9.33
C SER A 364 4.68 37.99 -8.63
N THR A 365 3.84 37.34 -9.42
CA THR A 365 3.22 36.10 -9.01
C THR A 365 4.37 35.10 -8.85
N VAL A 366 4.34 34.34 -7.75
CA VAL A 366 5.36 33.36 -7.34
C VAL A 366 5.38 32.14 -8.29
N THR A 367 5.18 32.38 -9.58
CA THR A 367 4.99 31.37 -10.63
C THR A 367 6.22 31.16 -11.50
N ASP A 368 7.23 32.03 -11.49
CA ASP A 368 8.24 32.01 -12.57
C ASP A 368 9.64 31.46 -12.25
N THR A 369 10.05 31.28 -10.99
CA THR A 369 11.46 30.92 -10.72
C THR A 369 11.80 29.44 -10.79
N ASP A 370 10.82 28.53 -10.79
CA ASP A 370 11.09 27.07 -10.88
C ASP A 370 10.86 26.50 -12.30
N THR A 371 10.22 27.23 -13.22
CA THR A 371 9.83 26.71 -14.55
C THR A 371 10.51 27.38 -15.74
N ASN A 372 11.07 28.60 -15.59
CA ASN A 372 11.59 29.37 -16.73
C ASN A 372 13.09 29.22 -17.02
N ASN A 373 13.84 28.39 -16.29
CA ASN A 373 15.19 28.06 -16.72
C ASN A 373 15.15 27.05 -17.88
N ALA A 374 15.48 27.52 -19.08
CA ALA A 374 15.50 26.80 -20.35
C ALA A 374 16.45 25.56 -20.38
N SER A 375 17.20 25.29 -19.31
CA SER A 375 17.90 24.01 -19.05
C SER A 375 16.99 22.92 -18.45
N GLY A 376 15.71 23.22 -18.18
CA GLY A 376 14.86 22.55 -17.19
C GLY A 376 13.71 21.67 -17.68
N TRP A 377 13.51 21.43 -18.98
CA TRP A 377 12.40 20.58 -19.45
C TRP A 377 12.63 19.08 -19.15
N MET A 378 13.85 18.57 -19.33
CA MET A 378 14.22 17.20 -18.92
C MET A 378 14.26 17.07 -17.39
N ALA A 379 14.79 18.08 -16.68
CA ALA A 379 14.84 18.09 -15.22
C ALA A 379 13.44 18.10 -14.56
N SER A 380 12.41 18.55 -15.27
CA SER A 380 11.02 18.60 -14.80
C SER A 380 10.15 17.45 -15.31
N SER A 381 10.59 16.73 -16.35
CA SER A 381 9.83 15.64 -16.97
C SER A 381 9.70 14.41 -16.04
N PRO A 382 8.50 13.82 -15.89
CA PRO A 382 8.33 12.53 -15.21
C PRO A 382 8.99 11.36 -15.96
N VAL A 383 9.33 11.51 -17.24
CA VAL A 383 10.00 10.45 -18.02
C VAL A 383 11.37 10.11 -17.44
N VAL A 384 12.13 11.10 -16.96
CA VAL A 384 13.49 10.88 -16.43
C VAL A 384 13.51 9.93 -15.23
N PRO A 385 12.75 10.14 -14.13
CA PRO A 385 12.72 9.18 -13.05
C PRO A 385 12.08 7.84 -13.45
N LEU A 386 11.17 7.81 -14.43
CA LEU A 386 10.64 6.56 -14.98
C LEU A 386 11.73 5.72 -15.66
N LEU A 387 12.54 6.33 -16.53
CA LEU A 387 13.69 5.69 -17.15
C LEU A 387 14.72 5.27 -16.10
N GLY A 388 14.92 6.09 -15.06
CA GLY A 388 15.76 5.72 -13.92
C GLY A 388 15.27 4.46 -13.21
N MET A 389 13.96 4.33 -12.96
CA MET A 389 13.39 3.11 -12.36
C MET A 389 13.57 1.90 -13.27
N ALA A 390 13.32 2.06 -14.57
CA ALA A 390 13.53 0.99 -15.56
C ALA A 390 15.00 0.57 -15.60
N PHE A 391 15.93 1.53 -15.61
CA PHE A 391 17.37 1.27 -15.56
C PHE A 391 17.77 0.52 -14.30
N VAL A 392 17.24 0.87 -13.12
CA VAL A 392 17.51 0.12 -11.88
C VAL A 392 17.09 -1.34 -12.03
N LEU A 393 15.89 -1.63 -12.54
CA LEU A 393 15.42 -3.00 -12.72
C LEU A 393 16.26 -3.77 -13.77
N ILE A 394 16.61 -3.11 -14.88
CA ILE A 394 17.47 -3.67 -15.94
C ILE A 394 18.87 -3.97 -15.41
N ALA A 395 19.52 -3.00 -14.77
CA ALA A 395 20.84 -3.15 -14.18
C ALA A 395 20.89 -4.31 -13.17
N ARG A 396 19.81 -4.55 -12.44
CA ARG A 396 19.67 -5.73 -11.57
C ARG A 396 19.53 -7.03 -12.35
N GLY A 397 18.72 -7.02 -13.40
CA GLY A 397 18.55 -8.17 -14.29
C GLY A 397 19.88 -8.65 -14.89
N PHE A 398 20.72 -7.70 -15.29
CA PHE A 398 22.07 -7.92 -15.82
C PHE A 398 23.17 -8.00 -14.74
N GLU A 399 22.81 -8.00 -13.45
CA GLU A 399 23.75 -8.08 -12.32
C GLU A 399 24.78 -6.93 -12.25
N TRP A 400 24.55 -5.82 -12.94
CA TRP A 400 25.30 -4.57 -12.76
C TRP A 400 24.99 -3.91 -11.41
N LEU A 401 23.82 -4.20 -10.85
CA LEU A 401 23.40 -3.78 -9.51
C LEU A 401 23.01 -5.01 -8.68
N THR A 402 23.88 -5.44 -7.77
CA THR A 402 23.71 -6.69 -7.03
C THR A 402 23.13 -6.54 -5.61
N LEU A 403 22.81 -5.32 -5.19
CA LEU A 403 22.26 -5.06 -3.85
C LEU A 403 20.98 -5.88 -3.58
N ASN A 404 20.65 -6.16 -2.33
CA ASN A 404 19.42 -6.87 -2.06
C ASN A 404 18.16 -6.05 -2.40
N ASP A 405 17.02 -6.72 -2.49
CA ASP A 405 15.74 -6.11 -2.84
C ASP A 405 15.37 -4.95 -1.90
N GLY A 406 15.65 -5.10 -0.60
CA GLY A 406 15.33 -4.11 0.42
C GLY A 406 16.11 -2.83 0.22
N LEU A 407 17.44 -2.94 0.10
CA LEU A 407 18.34 -1.83 -0.15
C LEU A 407 18.07 -1.18 -1.50
N THR A 408 17.85 -1.97 -2.55
CA THR A 408 17.50 -1.44 -3.87
C THR A 408 16.23 -0.60 -3.83
N ARG A 409 15.19 -1.13 -3.18
CA ARG A 409 13.93 -0.41 -2.98
C ARG A 409 14.15 0.91 -2.25
N GLY A 410 14.84 0.86 -1.11
CA GLY A 410 15.03 2.03 -0.25
C GLY A 410 15.94 3.10 -0.84
N LEU A 411 17.04 2.71 -1.49
CA LEU A 411 18.08 3.62 -1.97
C LEU A 411 17.79 4.19 -3.36
N PHE A 412 17.21 3.39 -4.26
CA PHE A 412 17.06 3.79 -5.66
C PHE A 412 15.59 3.89 -6.07
N PHE A 413 14.84 2.80 -5.93
CA PHE A 413 13.51 2.71 -6.54
C PHE A 413 12.50 3.68 -5.91
N ILE A 414 12.40 3.73 -4.57
CA ILE A 414 11.45 4.60 -3.87
C ILE A 414 11.76 6.09 -4.08
N PRO A 415 13.02 6.58 -3.96
CA PRO A 415 13.34 7.96 -4.28
C PRO A 415 13.00 8.34 -5.73
N LEU A 416 13.29 7.47 -6.70
CA LEU A 416 12.92 7.69 -8.10
C LEU A 416 11.40 7.71 -8.28
N PHE A 417 10.67 6.79 -7.66
CA PHE A 417 9.21 6.73 -7.72
C PHE A 417 8.55 7.96 -7.08
N VAL A 418 9.06 8.45 -5.94
CA VAL A 418 8.62 9.70 -5.30
C VAL A 418 8.85 10.88 -6.24
N SER A 419 10.01 10.96 -6.89
CA SER A 419 10.30 11.99 -7.89
C SER A 419 9.32 11.92 -9.06
N PHE A 420 9.06 10.71 -9.57
CA PHE A 420 8.11 10.44 -10.66
C PHE A 420 6.69 10.94 -10.34
N ILE A 421 6.09 10.52 -9.23
CA ILE A 421 4.71 10.91 -8.89
C ILE A 421 4.58 12.42 -8.59
N LYS A 422 5.62 13.04 -7.99
CA LYS A 422 5.64 14.50 -7.81
C LYS A 422 5.67 15.24 -9.14
N ARG A 423 6.48 14.77 -10.11
CA ARG A 423 6.55 15.36 -11.45
C ARG A 423 5.27 15.12 -12.25
N ILE A 424 4.63 13.95 -12.13
CA ILE A 424 3.30 13.70 -12.70
C ILE A 424 2.27 14.69 -12.15
N HIS A 425 2.23 14.88 -10.83
CA HIS A 425 1.31 15.84 -10.22
C HIS A 425 1.59 17.24 -10.77
N VAL A 426 2.84 17.68 -10.76
CA VAL A 426 3.20 19.02 -11.24
C VAL A 426 2.84 19.20 -12.72
N GLN A 427 3.19 18.25 -13.58
CA GLN A 427 2.89 18.31 -15.00
C GLN A 427 1.37 18.31 -15.25
N THR A 428 0.61 17.46 -14.56
CA THR A 428 -0.84 17.40 -14.72
C THR A 428 -1.52 18.70 -14.28
N VAL A 429 -1.19 19.19 -13.08
CA VAL A 429 -1.93 20.29 -12.45
C VAL A 429 -1.48 21.67 -12.93
N TYR A 430 -0.18 21.89 -13.09
CA TYR A 430 0.37 23.22 -13.39
C TYR A 430 0.80 23.39 -14.84
N VAL A 431 0.89 22.32 -15.63
CA VAL A 431 1.29 22.41 -17.05
C VAL A 431 0.12 22.00 -17.96
N ASP A 432 -0.46 20.84 -17.76
CA ASP A 432 -1.48 20.32 -18.68
C ASP A 432 -2.82 21.02 -18.53
N LEU A 433 -3.32 21.19 -17.30
CA LEU A 433 -4.61 21.85 -17.09
C LEU A 433 -4.66 23.29 -17.65
N PRO A 434 -3.65 24.16 -17.41
CA PRO A 434 -3.63 25.50 -18.01
C PRO A 434 -3.50 25.49 -19.55
N ASN A 435 -2.87 24.46 -20.12
CA ASN A 435 -2.65 24.34 -21.56
C ASN A 435 -3.67 23.43 -22.27
N ALA A 436 -4.72 22.98 -21.58
CA ALA A 436 -5.67 21.99 -22.11
C ALA A 436 -6.43 22.46 -23.36
N ALA A 437 -6.59 23.78 -23.53
CA ALA A 437 -7.22 24.39 -24.69
C ALA A 437 -6.26 24.67 -25.87
N LYS A 438 -4.93 24.51 -25.67
CA LYS A 438 -3.95 24.75 -26.73
C LYS A 438 -3.87 23.54 -27.65
N GLU A 439 -4.18 23.76 -28.92
CA GLU A 439 -4.06 22.72 -29.94
C GLU A 439 -2.63 22.17 -30.00
N GLY A 440 -2.50 20.84 -30.05
CA GLY A 440 -1.20 20.16 -30.17
C GLY A 440 -0.43 19.95 -28.86
N HIS A 441 -0.88 20.46 -27.71
CA HIS A 441 -0.21 20.18 -26.43
C HIS A 441 -0.32 18.69 -26.06
N LYS A 442 0.79 17.96 -26.17
CA LYS A 442 0.90 16.56 -25.74
C LYS A 442 2.03 16.45 -24.72
N SER A 443 1.69 15.94 -23.56
CA SER A 443 2.64 15.67 -22.48
C SER A 443 2.59 14.21 -22.07
N PHE A 444 3.58 13.79 -21.28
CA PHE A 444 3.60 12.44 -20.73
C PHE A 444 2.38 12.15 -19.83
N SER A 445 2.01 13.07 -18.95
CA SER A 445 0.80 12.94 -18.12
C SER A 445 -0.48 12.91 -18.94
N THR A 446 -0.56 13.64 -20.06
CA THR A 446 -1.71 13.58 -20.98
C THR A 446 -1.80 12.20 -21.64
N MET A 447 -0.69 11.63 -22.10
CA MET A 447 -0.63 10.27 -22.64
C MET A 447 -1.06 9.24 -21.59
N MET A 448 -0.51 9.34 -20.37
CA MET A 448 -0.87 8.47 -19.24
C MET A 448 -2.32 8.66 -18.79
N SER A 449 -2.98 9.77 -19.14
CA SER A 449 -4.38 10.04 -18.83
C SER A 449 -5.36 9.54 -19.91
N HIS A 450 -4.87 8.81 -20.91
CA HIS A 450 -5.72 8.21 -21.94
C HIS A 450 -6.81 7.31 -21.31
N LYS A 451 -8.05 7.43 -21.80
CA LYS A 451 -9.23 6.78 -21.20
C LYS A 451 -9.07 5.27 -20.99
N TRP A 452 -8.39 4.59 -21.91
CA TRP A 452 -8.16 3.16 -21.77
C TRP A 452 -7.13 2.84 -20.68
N LEU A 453 -6.05 3.63 -20.56
CA LEU A 453 -5.06 3.44 -19.50
C LEU A 453 -5.64 3.75 -18.12
N THR A 454 -6.47 4.77 -18.01
CA THR A 454 -7.14 5.10 -16.74
C THR A 454 -8.17 4.04 -16.36
N TYR A 455 -8.87 3.45 -17.33
CA TYR A 455 -9.73 2.28 -17.10
C TYR A 455 -8.94 1.06 -16.62
N LEU A 456 -7.79 0.77 -17.26
CA LEU A 456 -6.87 -0.27 -16.81
C LEU A 456 -6.38 0.00 -15.38
N GLY A 457 -6.16 1.27 -15.04
CA GLY A 457 -5.91 1.72 -13.67
C GLY A 457 -7.08 1.45 -12.71
N ALA A 458 -8.32 1.69 -13.15
CA ALA A 458 -9.52 1.45 -12.34
C ALA A 458 -9.75 -0.04 -12.02
N ILE A 459 -9.33 -0.95 -12.91
CA ILE A 459 -9.38 -2.40 -12.67
C ILE A 459 -8.11 -2.95 -12.00
N SER A 460 -7.12 -2.10 -11.66
CA SER A 460 -5.86 -2.56 -11.07
C SER A 460 -6.06 -3.26 -9.72
N PHE A 461 -7.02 -2.80 -8.91
CA PHE A 461 -7.34 -3.41 -7.62
C PHE A 461 -8.02 -4.79 -7.77
N PRO A 462 -9.00 -4.99 -8.66
CA PRO A 462 -9.44 -6.33 -9.05
C PRO A 462 -8.32 -7.26 -9.54
N ILE A 463 -7.41 -6.79 -10.42
CA ILE A 463 -6.24 -7.60 -10.83
C ILE A 463 -5.41 -7.98 -9.60
N TYR A 464 -5.16 -7.02 -8.70
CA TYR A 464 -4.42 -7.23 -7.47
C TYR A 464 -4.98 -8.37 -6.60
N ILE A 465 -6.30 -8.40 -6.44
CA ILE A 465 -6.95 -9.38 -5.57
C ILE A 465 -7.07 -10.75 -6.24
N LEU A 466 -7.29 -10.79 -7.55
CA LEU A 466 -7.69 -12.02 -8.26
C LEU A 466 -6.53 -12.80 -8.87
N HIS A 467 -5.40 -12.17 -9.22
CA HIS A 467 -4.31 -12.87 -9.92
C HIS A 467 -3.72 -14.04 -9.11
N GLY A 468 -3.54 -13.85 -7.79
CA GLY A 468 -3.04 -14.89 -6.88
C GLY A 468 -3.96 -16.11 -6.81
N PRO A 469 -5.23 -15.95 -6.41
CA PRO A 469 -6.17 -17.06 -6.29
C PRO A 469 -6.44 -17.79 -7.60
N ILE A 470 -6.59 -17.05 -8.72
CA ILE A 470 -6.73 -17.64 -10.05
C ILE A 470 -5.48 -18.43 -10.41
N GLY A 471 -4.29 -17.87 -10.16
CA GLY A 471 -3.03 -18.58 -10.44
C GLY A 471 -2.88 -19.85 -9.61
N GLN A 472 -3.39 -19.90 -8.38
CA GLN A 472 -3.37 -21.12 -7.56
C GLN A 472 -4.21 -22.25 -8.18
N ILE A 473 -5.31 -21.96 -8.87
CA ILE A 473 -6.14 -22.97 -9.55
C ILE A 473 -5.34 -23.72 -10.63
N PHE A 474 -4.46 -23.03 -11.34
CA PHE A 474 -3.71 -23.59 -12.47
C PHE A 474 -2.30 -24.07 -12.10
N TYR A 475 -1.62 -23.37 -11.18
CA TYR A 475 -0.19 -23.59 -10.91
C TYR A 475 0.10 -24.20 -9.54
N LYS A 476 -0.80 -24.14 -8.57
CA LYS A 476 -0.56 -24.76 -7.25
C LYS A 476 -0.79 -26.25 -7.34
N ARG A 477 0.28 -27.05 -7.23
CA ARG A 477 0.26 -28.51 -7.43
C ARG A 477 -0.92 -29.22 -6.77
N ALA A 478 -1.14 -29.02 -5.47
CA ALA A 478 -2.23 -29.68 -4.74
C ALA A 478 -3.61 -29.41 -5.36
N VAL A 479 -3.85 -28.18 -5.82
CA VAL A 479 -5.13 -27.73 -6.37
C VAL A 479 -5.24 -28.16 -7.83
N ALA A 480 -4.25 -27.82 -8.64
CA ALA A 480 -4.25 -28.05 -10.08
C ALA A 480 -4.31 -29.56 -10.41
N SER A 481 -3.52 -30.39 -9.72
CA SER A 481 -3.57 -31.84 -9.93
C SER A 481 -4.94 -32.44 -9.58
N LYS A 482 -5.64 -31.87 -8.60
CA LYS A 482 -6.98 -32.34 -8.20
C LYS A 482 -8.06 -31.92 -9.20
N LEU A 483 -7.96 -30.73 -9.77
CA LEU A 483 -8.97 -30.19 -10.70
C LEU A 483 -8.75 -30.66 -12.14
N TRP A 484 -7.48 -30.76 -12.56
CA TRP A 484 -7.10 -30.92 -13.97
C TRP A 484 -6.30 -32.20 -14.24
N GLY A 485 -5.93 -32.96 -13.20
CA GLY A 485 -5.00 -34.09 -13.33
C GLY A 485 -3.56 -33.70 -13.67
N THR A 486 -3.27 -32.40 -13.83
CA THR A 486 -1.97 -31.88 -14.22
C THR A 486 -1.73 -30.48 -13.63
N VAL A 487 -0.49 -30.01 -13.67
CA VAL A 487 -0.11 -28.66 -13.27
C VAL A 487 0.28 -27.89 -14.53
N PHE A 488 -0.24 -26.67 -14.68
CA PHE A 488 -0.05 -25.89 -15.90
C PHE A 488 1.37 -25.34 -16.07
N THR A 489 2.28 -25.54 -15.10
CA THR A 489 3.71 -25.33 -15.29
C THR A 489 4.33 -26.24 -16.34
N LYS A 490 3.63 -27.35 -16.70
CA LYS A 490 4.01 -28.21 -17.84
C LYS A 490 3.67 -27.61 -19.20
N TYR A 491 2.82 -26.57 -19.25
CA TYR A 491 2.35 -25.90 -20.46
C TYR A 491 2.67 -24.39 -20.38
N PRO A 492 3.94 -23.98 -20.51
CA PRO A 492 4.36 -22.58 -20.52
C PRO A 492 3.50 -21.65 -21.38
N GLU A 493 3.07 -22.14 -22.54
CA GLU A 493 2.22 -21.45 -23.52
C GLU A 493 0.84 -21.06 -22.98
N PHE A 494 0.40 -21.64 -21.87
CA PHE A 494 -0.84 -21.26 -21.20
C PHE A 494 -0.72 -19.95 -20.41
N PHE A 495 0.49 -19.47 -20.13
CA PHE A 495 0.68 -18.28 -19.28
C PHE A 495 -0.02 -17.01 -19.81
N PRO A 496 0.02 -16.68 -21.11
CA PRO A 496 -0.79 -15.58 -21.66
C PRO A 496 -2.30 -15.78 -21.48
N ALA A 497 -2.79 -17.02 -21.60
CA ALA A 497 -4.20 -17.34 -21.36
C ALA A 497 -4.59 -17.14 -19.89
N TYR A 498 -3.72 -17.52 -18.94
CA TYR A 498 -3.88 -17.19 -17.52
C TYR A 498 -4.00 -15.67 -17.30
N LEU A 499 -3.11 -14.86 -17.89
CA LEU A 499 -3.19 -13.40 -17.77
C LEU A 499 -4.49 -12.84 -18.36
N ALA A 500 -4.95 -13.38 -19.50
CA ALA A 500 -6.24 -13.01 -20.08
C ALA A 500 -7.42 -13.36 -19.17
N ILE A 501 -7.41 -14.54 -18.53
CA ILE A 501 -8.43 -14.94 -17.55
C ILE A 501 -8.46 -13.98 -16.36
N VAL A 502 -7.28 -13.59 -15.83
CA VAL A 502 -7.17 -12.60 -14.74
C VAL A 502 -7.76 -11.26 -15.16
N LEU A 503 -7.43 -10.79 -16.37
CA LEU A 503 -7.92 -9.51 -16.89
C LEU A 503 -9.44 -9.53 -17.08
N LEU A 504 -9.99 -10.59 -17.68
CA LEU A 504 -11.44 -10.75 -17.88
C LEU A 504 -12.17 -10.83 -16.53
N ALA A 505 -11.66 -11.60 -15.57
CA ALA A 505 -12.22 -11.68 -14.23
C ALA A 505 -12.19 -10.31 -13.52
N ALA A 506 -11.09 -9.56 -13.65
CA ALA A 506 -10.95 -8.22 -13.11
C ALA A 506 -11.97 -7.24 -13.72
N VAL A 507 -12.20 -7.29 -15.04
CA VAL A 507 -13.23 -6.49 -15.72
C VAL A 507 -14.63 -6.85 -15.22
N VAL A 508 -14.97 -8.14 -15.17
CA VAL A 508 -16.30 -8.60 -14.71
C VAL A 508 -16.55 -8.13 -13.27
N VAL A 509 -15.59 -8.33 -12.38
CA VAL A 509 -15.69 -7.91 -10.98
C VAL A 509 -15.76 -6.39 -10.86
N HIS A 510 -14.99 -5.64 -11.65
CA HIS A 510 -15.08 -4.19 -11.65
C HIS A 510 -16.47 -3.68 -12.06
N GLU A 511 -16.99 -4.19 -13.18
CA GLU A 511 -18.28 -3.75 -13.74
C GLU A 511 -19.48 -4.22 -12.90
N LYS A 512 -19.47 -5.46 -12.42
CA LYS A 512 -20.62 -6.06 -11.73
C LYS A 512 -20.62 -5.89 -10.22
N PHE A 513 -19.45 -5.76 -9.59
CA PHE A 513 -19.32 -5.69 -8.14
C PHE A 513 -18.81 -4.33 -7.65
N MET A 514 -17.70 -3.81 -8.20
CA MET A 514 -17.12 -2.54 -7.72
C MET A 514 -17.95 -1.31 -8.09
N LYS A 515 -18.50 -1.26 -9.30
CA LYS A 515 -19.40 -0.17 -9.74
C LYS A 515 -20.81 -0.27 -9.18
N ASN A 516 -21.17 -1.39 -8.52
CA ASN A 516 -22.50 -1.59 -7.99
C ASN A 516 -22.72 -0.70 -6.74
N LYS A 517 -23.48 0.39 -6.92
CA LYS A 517 -23.77 1.37 -5.87
C LYS A 517 -24.48 0.77 -4.67
N ALA A 518 -25.31 -0.26 -4.85
CA ALA A 518 -26.01 -0.91 -3.73
C ALA A 518 -25.01 -1.65 -2.83
N ILE A 519 -24.07 -2.39 -3.43
CA ILE A 519 -23.02 -3.10 -2.68
C ILE A 519 -22.11 -2.11 -1.97
N GLN A 520 -21.59 -1.11 -2.70
CA GLN A 520 -20.68 -0.12 -2.11
C GLN A 520 -21.39 0.73 -1.04
N GLY A 521 -22.63 1.13 -1.28
CA GLY A 521 -23.47 1.86 -0.33
C GLY A 521 -23.68 1.06 0.95
N TRP A 522 -24.04 -0.22 0.85
CA TRP A 522 -24.24 -1.09 2.01
C TRP A 522 -23.00 -1.18 2.90
N PHE A 523 -21.82 -1.42 2.31
CA PHE A 523 -20.57 -1.49 3.09
C PHE A 523 -20.20 -0.15 3.72
N GLN A 524 -20.37 0.96 2.99
CA GLN A 524 -20.09 2.30 3.53
C GLN A 524 -21.05 2.66 4.67
N GLU A 525 -22.35 2.40 4.52
CA GLU A 525 -23.36 2.62 5.57
C GLU A 525 -23.04 1.80 6.82
N ARG A 526 -22.69 0.52 6.67
CA ARG A 526 -22.27 -0.32 7.80
C ARG A 526 -21.00 0.20 8.45
N GLY A 527 -20.03 0.65 7.66
CA GLY A 527 -18.83 1.30 8.16
C GLY A 527 -19.14 2.55 9.00
N GLN A 528 -20.02 3.42 8.52
CA GLN A 528 -20.44 4.62 9.25
C GLN A 528 -21.24 4.28 10.52
N ALA A 529 -22.13 3.28 10.46
CA ALA A 529 -22.90 2.82 11.62
C ALA A 529 -22.00 2.24 12.72
N ILE A 530 -20.90 1.57 12.36
CA ILE A 530 -19.89 1.12 13.32
C ILE A 530 -19.09 2.31 13.84
N ALA A 531 -18.68 3.23 12.96
CA ALA A 531 -17.92 4.41 13.33
C ALA A 531 -18.65 5.28 14.37
N ALA A 532 -19.96 5.45 14.23
CA ALA A 532 -20.78 6.24 15.13
C ALA A 532 -20.88 5.69 16.57
N LYS A 533 -20.40 4.46 16.81
CA LYS A 533 -20.37 3.86 18.15
C LYS A 533 -19.09 4.16 18.94
N PHE A 534 -18.11 4.80 18.30
CA PHE A 534 -16.82 5.19 18.88
C PHE A 534 -16.68 6.71 18.82
#